data_AF-A0A7W1STW0-F1
#
_entry.id   AF-A0A7W1STW0-F1
#
_cell.length_a   1.000
_cell.length_b   1.000
_cell.length_c   1.000
_cell.angle_alpha   90.00
_cell.angle_beta   90.00
_cell.angle_gamma   90.00
#
_symmetry.space_group_name_H-M   'P 1'
#
loop_
_entity.id
_entity.type
_entity.pdbx_description
1 polymer ?
#
loop_
_entity_poly.entity_id
_entity_poly.type
_entity_poly.pdbx_seq_one_letter_code
_entity_poly.pdbx_strand_id
1 'polypeptide(L)'
;MLWKRWMVPVLGAVVAALLGGYLLVPAPASASMDCSTHTRTCAALPPLTVDGRFFALPDGRPFFWLGDTAWDLFTDLDRDEALHYLDTRARQGFTVVQAALIRPQVRTNRYGDAPYSGHLGRLLTTPGADPADAAQYDYWDHVDFVVAAAAQRGLRVALAPVWADAQVGSLVTADNARAYGKFLGHRYAGAPVVWLLGGNAPAAGAEDVWRELAGGLRGGGSTALISYHPRSGQTSASWFHGDDWLGFDTIRGGECRRDEQHRAVVDDSGTAGPGALFTDAAGKPFVDAECPDDPSGAAMTALDVRRGAYRAMLSGAAGTDYGRDPTETPGLDDSGAQQLGYLRGLVESRPRGVPEQGALTGDAGSGVERIQAAIAGDGSSLLVYSAAGLDVEVDLDALSGDRVRPSWFDPRTGAVTELATLPRRGRVLFRVPTGGGPDWVLVLDDVAARYGRPGTGEFRGSSPEPGSVRAGDPSPTRGSSDESWSTADDDASSRTTWPGPVDLLPAPEPATTAEPTTTAEPGRAALPAQTPVPAPAPAAAPVRA
;
A
#
# COMPACT_ATOMS: atom_id res chain seq x y z
N MET A 1 37.05 -6.83 -92.56
CA MET A 1 37.05 -5.42 -92.13
C MET A 1 37.27 -5.43 -90.62
N LEU A 2 38.52 -5.50 -90.17
CA LEU A 2 39.49 -4.43 -89.93
C LEU A 2 39.44 -3.92 -88.47
N TRP A 3 40.42 -4.41 -87.71
CA TRP A 3 40.98 -3.86 -86.48
C TRP A 3 41.25 -2.34 -86.54
N LYS A 4 41.18 -1.68 -85.36
CA LYS A 4 42.22 -0.80 -84.76
C LYS A 4 41.59 0.08 -83.65
N ARG A 5 42.24 0.57 -82.59
CA ARG A 5 43.46 0.31 -81.81
C ARG A 5 43.46 1.38 -80.68
N TRP A 6 43.74 0.96 -79.44
CA TRP A 6 44.65 1.58 -78.43
C TRP A 6 44.41 3.01 -77.86
N MET A 7 44.45 3.15 -76.53
CA MET A 7 45.58 3.73 -75.75
C MET A 7 45.19 4.06 -74.29
N VAL A 8 46.00 3.60 -73.34
CA VAL A 8 46.24 4.16 -71.99
C VAL A 8 47.71 4.61 -72.02
N PRO A 9 48.11 5.81 -71.50
CA PRO A 9 48.71 5.86 -70.16
C PRO A 9 48.62 7.21 -69.36
N VAL A 10 48.45 7.07 -68.04
CA VAL A 10 49.29 7.59 -66.93
C VAL A 10 49.42 9.11 -66.62
N LEU A 11 49.19 9.40 -65.32
CA LEU A 11 49.76 10.42 -64.40
C LEU A 11 49.03 11.77 -64.10
N GLY A 12 48.86 12.04 -62.79
CA GLY A 12 48.73 13.37 -62.16
C GLY A 12 47.37 13.61 -61.50
N ALA A 13 47.10 13.15 -60.28
CA ALA A 13 47.37 13.84 -59.00
C ALA A 13 46.79 15.27 -58.89
N VAL A 14 45.99 15.47 -57.82
CA VAL A 14 45.45 16.74 -57.27
C VAL A 14 44.23 17.25 -58.06
N VAL A 15 42.99 17.17 -57.56
CA VAL A 15 42.45 17.86 -56.39
C VAL A 15 41.28 17.07 -55.81
N ALA A 16 41.39 16.76 -54.52
CA ALA A 16 40.26 16.40 -53.67
C ALA A 16 39.41 17.65 -53.42
N ALA A 17 38.17 17.66 -53.89
CA ALA A 17 37.03 18.36 -53.29
C ALA A 17 35.80 18.15 -54.19
N LEU A 18 34.64 17.98 -53.56
CA LEU A 18 33.30 17.98 -54.16
C LEU A 18 32.88 16.67 -54.82
N LEU A 19 32.33 15.76 -54.01
CA LEU A 19 31.07 15.04 -54.25
C LEU A 19 30.81 14.09 -53.05
N GLY A 20 30.35 14.67 -51.95
CA GLY A 20 29.83 13.95 -50.79
C GLY A 20 28.56 14.64 -50.34
N GLY A 21 27.42 14.14 -50.80
CA GLY A 21 26.12 14.74 -50.57
C GLY A 21 25.00 13.72 -50.66
N TYR A 22 25.15 12.58 -49.99
CA TYR A 22 24.03 11.75 -49.57
C TYR A 22 23.77 12.09 -48.09
N LEU A 23 22.72 12.87 -47.85
CA LEU A 23 22.16 13.08 -46.52
C LEU A 23 21.54 11.76 -46.05
N LEU A 24 22.31 10.99 -45.27
CA LEU A 24 21.74 10.03 -44.32
C LEU A 24 21.05 10.85 -43.22
N VAL A 25 19.71 10.77 -43.18
CA VAL A 25 18.93 11.23 -42.04
C VAL A 25 19.24 10.28 -40.88
N PRO A 26 19.83 10.75 -39.75
CA PRO A 26 19.96 9.90 -38.58
C PRO A 26 18.58 9.75 -37.94
N ALA A 27 18.23 8.51 -37.57
CA ALA A 27 17.10 8.24 -36.69
C ALA A 27 17.27 9.04 -35.38
N PRO A 28 16.19 9.57 -34.77
CA PRO A 28 16.31 10.27 -33.50
C PRO A 28 16.86 9.31 -32.46
N ALA A 29 17.99 9.68 -31.88
CA ALA A 29 18.59 8.97 -30.76
C ALA A 29 17.62 8.99 -29.59
N SER A 30 17.33 7.80 -29.08
CA SER A 30 16.60 7.57 -27.84
C SER A 30 17.32 8.28 -26.70
N ALA A 31 16.65 9.19 -26.01
CA ALA A 31 17.14 9.71 -24.74
C ALA A 31 17.03 8.58 -23.69
N SER A 32 18.05 7.72 -23.61
CA SER A 32 18.32 7.01 -22.37
C SER A 32 18.63 8.07 -21.30
N MET A 33 17.99 7.98 -20.14
CA MET A 33 18.26 8.83 -18.98
C MET A 33 19.76 8.77 -18.62
N ASP A 34 20.54 9.69 -19.17
CA ASP A 34 21.96 9.78 -18.90
C ASP A 34 22.14 10.72 -17.71
N CYS A 35 22.23 10.10 -16.53
CA CYS A 35 22.45 10.77 -15.25
C CYS A 35 23.94 11.19 -15.15
N SER A 36 24.35 12.14 -15.98
CA SER A 36 25.74 12.59 -16.04
C SER A 36 25.83 14.10 -16.13
N THR A 37 25.69 14.78 -14.99
CA THR A 37 26.55 15.92 -14.58
C THR A 37 26.09 16.47 -13.23
N HIS A 38 27.03 16.50 -12.27
CA HIS A 38 26.94 16.99 -10.88
C HIS A 38 26.39 16.01 -9.81
N THR A 39 27.32 15.21 -9.27
CA THR A 39 27.38 14.65 -7.90
C THR A 39 26.15 14.84 -6.99
N ARG A 40 25.13 14.05 -7.26
CA ARG A 40 24.44 13.17 -6.31
C ARG A 40 23.84 12.08 -7.19
N THR A 41 24.40 10.87 -7.12
CA THR A 41 23.73 9.68 -7.63
C THR A 41 22.27 9.75 -7.18
N CYS A 42 21.30 9.85 -8.10
CA CYS A 42 19.98 9.31 -7.84
C CYS A 42 20.27 7.87 -7.40
N ALA A 43 20.28 7.60 -6.11
CA ALA A 43 20.41 6.24 -5.63
C ALA A 43 19.11 5.58 -6.07
N ALA A 44 19.13 4.97 -7.25
CA ALA A 44 18.00 4.21 -7.76
C ALA A 44 17.64 3.23 -6.65
N LEU A 45 16.43 3.35 -6.10
CA LEU A 45 15.98 2.41 -5.09
C LEU A 45 16.13 1.01 -5.70
N PRO A 46 16.76 0.07 -5.00
CA PRO A 46 16.97 -1.27 -5.54
C PRO A 46 15.63 -1.87 -5.98
N PRO A 47 15.56 -2.77 -6.97
CA PRO A 47 14.30 -3.38 -7.37
C PRO A 47 13.64 -4.09 -6.19
N LEU A 48 12.32 -4.01 -6.08
CA LEU A 48 11.55 -4.74 -5.08
C LEU A 48 11.46 -6.22 -5.49
N THR A 49 11.73 -7.12 -4.57
CA THR A 49 11.64 -8.57 -4.78
C THR A 49 10.66 -9.21 -3.81
N VAL A 50 10.35 -10.48 -4.04
CA VAL A 50 9.50 -11.31 -3.20
C VAL A 50 10.35 -12.31 -2.43
N ASP A 51 10.05 -12.48 -1.15
CA ASP A 51 10.65 -13.44 -0.23
C ASP A 51 9.54 -14.18 0.51
N GLY A 52 9.13 -15.32 -0.05
CA GLY A 52 7.91 -16.03 0.36
C GLY A 52 6.70 -15.12 0.27
N ARG A 53 6.00 -14.93 1.40
CA ARG A 53 4.82 -14.07 1.51
C ARG A 53 5.11 -12.59 1.75
N PHE A 54 6.36 -12.16 1.64
CA PHE A 54 6.73 -10.79 1.99
C PHE A 54 7.59 -10.14 0.91
N PHE A 55 7.76 -8.83 1.03
CA PHE A 55 8.66 -8.08 0.17
C PHE A 55 10.05 -7.97 0.77
N ALA A 56 11.05 -7.99 -0.11
CA ALA A 56 12.44 -7.82 0.24
C ALA A 56 13.17 -6.95 -0.78
N LEU A 57 14.36 -6.51 -0.39
CA LEU A 57 15.34 -5.94 -1.29
C LEU A 57 16.29 -7.06 -1.80
N PRO A 58 17.06 -6.83 -2.88
CA PRO A 58 17.92 -7.86 -3.46
C PRO A 58 19.03 -8.37 -2.53
N ASP A 59 19.36 -7.60 -1.48
CA ASP A 59 20.32 -7.98 -0.44
C ASP A 59 19.70 -8.82 0.70
N GLY A 60 18.41 -9.18 0.57
CA GLY A 60 17.66 -9.95 1.56
C GLY A 60 17.06 -9.12 2.69
N ARG A 61 17.29 -7.80 2.74
CA ARG A 61 16.66 -6.96 3.75
C ARG A 61 15.14 -6.91 3.55
N PRO A 62 14.34 -7.02 4.62
CA PRO A 62 12.90 -6.83 4.52
C PRO A 62 12.51 -5.47 3.97
N PHE A 63 11.43 -5.44 3.19
CA PHE A 63 10.76 -4.21 2.80
C PHE A 63 9.34 -4.23 3.39
N PHE A 64 9.01 -3.24 4.20
CA PHE A 64 7.67 -3.06 4.72
C PHE A 64 6.87 -2.18 3.75
N TRP A 65 5.82 -2.73 3.13
CA TRP A 65 4.92 -1.95 2.30
C TRP A 65 3.93 -1.20 3.20
N LEU A 66 4.23 0.06 3.45
CA LEU A 66 3.28 1.06 3.91
C LEU A 66 2.96 2.00 2.76
N GLY A 67 1.77 1.85 2.18
CA GLY A 67 1.37 2.63 1.02
C GLY A 67 0.39 3.74 1.35
N ASP A 68 0.41 4.81 0.56
CA ASP A 68 -0.63 5.84 0.52
C ASP A 68 -1.29 5.85 -0.86
N THR A 69 -2.54 6.29 -0.95
CA THR A 69 -3.32 6.31 -2.19
C THR A 69 -3.52 7.74 -2.69
N ALA A 70 -2.83 8.12 -3.77
CA ALA A 70 -2.95 9.40 -4.45
C ALA A 70 -3.27 9.19 -5.94
N TRP A 71 -4.50 8.76 -6.23
CA TRP A 71 -4.89 8.34 -7.57
C TRP A 71 -4.68 9.42 -8.65
N ASP A 72 -4.87 10.70 -8.31
CA ASP A 72 -4.73 11.85 -9.21
C ASP A 72 -3.39 12.59 -9.09
N LEU A 73 -2.39 11.97 -8.48
CA LEU A 73 -1.08 12.59 -8.23
C LEU A 73 -0.49 13.29 -9.47
N PHE A 74 -0.64 12.69 -10.65
CA PHE A 74 -0.08 13.23 -11.90
C PHE A 74 -0.97 14.22 -12.64
N THR A 75 -2.24 14.32 -12.24
CA THR A 75 -3.20 15.17 -12.90
C THR A 75 -3.48 16.43 -12.13
N ASP A 76 -3.63 16.31 -10.82
CA ASP A 76 -4.18 17.37 -9.99
C ASP A 76 -3.09 18.22 -9.36
N LEU A 77 -1.92 17.64 -9.10
CA LEU A 77 -0.80 18.34 -8.48
C LEU A 77 0.16 18.90 -9.52
N ASP A 78 0.66 20.11 -9.29
CA ASP A 78 1.86 20.59 -9.96
C ASP A 78 3.15 20.00 -9.35
N ARG A 79 4.32 20.51 -9.78
CA ARG A 79 5.61 20.00 -9.30
C ARG A 79 5.85 20.30 -7.83
N ASP A 80 5.50 21.50 -7.37
CA ASP A 80 5.75 21.92 -5.99
C ASP A 80 4.77 21.23 -5.03
N GLU A 81 3.51 21.09 -5.43
CA GLU A 81 2.49 20.35 -4.71
C GLU A 81 2.86 18.85 -4.60
N ALA A 82 3.32 18.24 -5.69
CA ALA A 82 3.80 16.86 -5.68
C ALA A 82 5.02 16.67 -4.75
N LEU A 83 5.97 17.61 -4.75
CA LEU A 83 7.10 17.56 -3.82
C LEU A 83 6.64 17.66 -2.36
N HIS A 84 5.73 18.60 -2.06
CA HIS A 84 5.16 18.76 -0.73
C HIS A 84 4.46 17.48 -0.24
N TYR A 85 3.63 16.88 -1.11
CA TYR A 85 2.96 15.61 -0.85
C TYR A 85 3.98 14.50 -0.52
N LEU A 86 4.96 14.27 -1.40
CA LEU A 86 5.96 13.21 -1.25
C LEU A 86 6.84 13.44 -0.01
N ASP A 87 7.25 14.68 0.27
CA ASP A 87 8.02 15.02 1.46
C ASP A 87 7.26 14.70 2.74
N THR A 88 5.96 14.97 2.77
CA THR A 88 5.13 14.67 3.94
C THR A 88 4.95 13.18 4.14
N ARG A 89 4.68 12.40 3.07
CA ARG A 89 4.55 10.94 3.17
C ARG A 89 5.86 10.26 3.59
N ALA A 90 6.99 10.73 3.08
CA ALA A 90 8.29 10.24 3.52
C ALA A 90 8.53 10.52 5.01
N ARG A 91 8.19 11.72 5.52
CA ARG A 91 8.28 12.04 6.96
C ARG A 91 7.35 11.18 7.83
N GLN A 92 6.17 10.85 7.32
CA GLN A 92 5.20 9.99 8.01
C GLN A 92 5.56 8.50 7.98
N GLY A 93 6.58 8.11 7.19
CA GLY A 93 7.11 6.74 7.16
C GLY A 93 6.49 5.85 6.09
N PHE A 94 5.72 6.41 5.17
CA PHE A 94 5.28 5.69 3.98
C PHE A 94 6.48 5.27 3.13
N THR A 95 6.27 4.23 2.33
CA THR A 95 7.29 3.58 1.49
C THR A 95 6.83 3.41 0.05
N VAL A 96 5.51 3.43 -0.16
CA VAL A 96 4.87 3.32 -1.46
C VAL A 96 3.81 4.41 -1.59
N VAL A 97 3.63 4.93 -2.81
CA VAL A 97 2.50 5.77 -3.20
C VAL A 97 1.81 5.11 -4.39
N GLN A 98 0.51 4.84 -4.28
CA GLN A 98 -0.30 4.39 -5.40
C GLN A 98 -0.82 5.59 -6.19
N ALA A 99 -0.69 5.55 -7.50
CA ALA A 99 -1.16 6.61 -8.39
C ALA A 99 -1.58 6.06 -9.76
N ALA A 100 -2.55 6.70 -10.42
CA ALA A 100 -3.02 6.28 -11.72
C ALA A 100 -2.51 7.20 -12.83
N LEU A 101 -1.96 6.61 -13.89
CA LEU A 101 -1.51 7.35 -15.07
C LEU A 101 -2.70 7.86 -15.90
N ILE A 102 -3.80 7.11 -15.93
CA ILE A 102 -4.98 7.47 -16.72
C ILE A 102 -6.23 7.12 -15.92
N ARG A 103 -7.09 8.12 -15.66
CA ARG A 103 -8.41 7.95 -15.04
C ARG A 103 -9.53 8.50 -15.94
N PRO A 104 -10.76 7.96 -15.89
CA PRO A 104 -11.85 8.35 -16.80
C PRO A 104 -12.31 9.81 -16.69
N GLN A 105 -12.17 10.43 -15.52
CA GLN A 105 -12.62 11.77 -15.20
C GLN A 105 -11.64 12.86 -15.66
N VAL A 106 -10.39 12.51 -15.97
CA VAL A 106 -9.35 13.50 -16.27
C VAL A 106 -8.89 13.44 -17.72
N ARG A 107 -8.83 14.61 -18.36
CA ARG A 107 -8.34 14.75 -19.75
C ARG A 107 -6.95 15.33 -19.85
N THR A 108 -6.55 16.19 -18.90
CA THR A 108 -5.28 16.89 -18.90
C THR A 108 -4.74 17.02 -17.47
N ASN A 109 -3.43 17.11 -17.30
CA ASN A 109 -2.83 17.48 -16.02
C ASN A 109 -2.96 18.98 -15.72
N ARG A 110 -2.38 19.41 -14.60
CA ARG A 110 -2.34 20.80 -14.13
C ARG A 110 -1.72 21.79 -15.13
N TYR A 111 -0.89 21.30 -16.05
CA TYR A 111 -0.23 22.08 -17.12
C TYR A 111 -1.05 22.15 -18.41
N GLY A 112 -2.18 21.42 -18.49
CA GLY A 112 -3.03 21.36 -19.68
C GLY A 112 -2.64 20.26 -20.67
N ASP A 113 -1.73 19.37 -20.30
CA ASP A 113 -1.23 18.32 -21.18
C ASP A 113 -2.04 17.03 -21.05
N ALA A 114 -2.42 16.46 -22.20
CA ALA A 114 -3.10 15.18 -22.26
C ALA A 114 -2.10 14.03 -22.45
N PRO A 115 -2.30 12.86 -21.82
CA PRO A 115 -1.41 11.70 -21.98
C PRO A 115 -1.48 11.09 -23.39
N TYR A 116 -2.61 11.22 -24.08
CA TYR A 116 -2.88 10.62 -25.39
C TYR A 116 -3.90 11.42 -26.20
N SER A 117 -3.97 11.15 -27.50
CA SER A 117 -4.96 11.74 -28.42
C SER A 117 -5.93 10.68 -28.93
N GLY A 118 -7.13 10.64 -28.35
CA GLY A 118 -8.24 9.78 -28.75
C GLY A 118 -8.13 8.32 -28.27
N HIS A 119 -6.99 7.67 -28.44
CA HIS A 119 -6.75 6.27 -28.04
C HIS A 119 -5.32 6.04 -27.56
N LEU A 120 -5.08 4.95 -26.81
CA LEU A 120 -3.77 4.62 -26.22
C LEU A 120 -2.67 4.27 -27.24
N GLY A 121 -3.04 4.05 -28.51
CA GLY A 121 -2.08 3.89 -29.62
C GLY A 121 -1.45 5.20 -30.09
N ARG A 122 -1.90 6.36 -29.58
CA ARG A 122 -1.38 7.69 -29.92
C ARG A 122 -1.08 8.49 -28.66
N LEU A 123 -0.02 8.08 -27.97
CA LEU A 123 0.50 8.80 -26.81
C LEU A 123 1.14 10.12 -27.26
N LEU A 124 0.94 11.17 -26.47
CA LEU A 124 1.44 12.51 -26.77
C LEU A 124 2.75 12.72 -26.02
N THR A 125 3.84 12.92 -26.75
CA THR A 125 5.16 13.24 -26.19
C THR A 125 5.81 14.38 -26.95
N THR A 126 6.69 15.13 -26.29
CA THR A 126 7.47 16.24 -26.82
C THR A 126 8.97 15.94 -26.73
N PRO A 127 9.81 16.53 -27.60
CA PRO A 127 11.25 16.51 -27.42
C PRO A 127 11.66 17.53 -26.35
N GLY A 128 12.27 17.07 -25.26
CA GLY A 128 12.71 17.91 -24.16
C GLY A 128 12.15 17.43 -22.82
N ALA A 129 12.34 18.22 -21.77
CA ALA A 129 11.69 18.02 -20.47
C ALA A 129 11.76 19.30 -19.59
N ASP A 130 11.90 20.49 -20.18
CA ASP A 130 12.06 21.73 -19.43
C ASP A 130 10.70 22.26 -18.94
N PRO A 131 10.39 22.22 -17.63
CA PRO A 131 9.08 22.64 -17.12
C PRO A 131 8.79 24.13 -17.34
N ALA A 132 9.78 24.94 -17.72
CA ALA A 132 9.59 26.35 -18.09
C ALA A 132 9.21 26.54 -19.58
N ASP A 133 9.24 25.47 -20.38
CA ASP A 133 8.92 25.49 -21.81
C ASP A 133 7.84 24.46 -22.16
N ALA A 134 6.61 24.94 -22.35
CA ALA A 134 5.46 24.09 -22.70
C ALA A 134 5.60 23.36 -24.05
N ALA A 135 6.55 23.74 -24.92
CA ALA A 135 6.83 22.99 -26.14
C ALA A 135 7.73 21.76 -25.88
N GLN A 136 8.37 21.69 -24.71
CA GLN A 136 9.32 20.67 -24.29
C GLN A 136 8.85 19.83 -23.10
N TYR A 137 7.80 20.23 -22.39
CA TYR A 137 7.33 19.56 -21.18
C TYR A 137 5.91 19.06 -21.38
N ASP A 138 5.77 17.75 -21.48
CA ASP A 138 4.49 17.09 -21.67
C ASP A 138 3.99 16.38 -20.40
N TYR A 139 2.83 15.73 -20.53
CA TYR A 139 2.24 14.93 -19.47
C TYR A 139 3.21 13.90 -18.86
N TRP A 140 3.94 13.17 -19.71
CA TRP A 140 4.83 12.09 -19.31
C TRP A 140 6.11 12.62 -18.66
N ASP A 141 6.58 13.81 -19.04
CA ASP A 141 7.72 14.44 -18.36
C ASP A 141 7.36 14.85 -16.92
N HIS A 142 6.11 15.24 -16.68
CA HIS A 142 5.62 15.45 -15.33
C HIS A 142 5.55 14.15 -14.52
N VAL A 143 5.08 13.06 -15.12
CA VAL A 143 5.10 11.74 -14.46
C VAL A 143 6.54 11.31 -14.12
N ASP A 144 7.47 11.46 -15.06
CA ASP A 144 8.89 11.14 -14.85
C ASP A 144 9.48 11.94 -13.68
N PHE A 145 9.18 13.24 -13.63
CA PHE A 145 9.60 14.10 -12.51
C PHE A 145 9.09 13.58 -11.17
N VAL A 146 7.80 13.26 -11.07
CA VAL A 146 7.19 12.79 -9.82
C VAL A 146 7.76 11.44 -9.40
N VAL A 147 7.93 10.50 -10.34
CA VAL A 147 8.55 9.18 -10.06
C VAL A 147 9.99 9.34 -9.57
N ALA A 148 10.78 10.21 -10.19
CA ALA A 148 12.14 10.50 -9.74
C ALA A 148 12.17 11.20 -8.38
N ALA A 149 11.26 12.14 -8.14
CA ALA A 149 11.13 12.85 -6.87
C ALA A 149 10.73 11.93 -5.71
N ALA A 150 9.86 10.95 -5.97
CA ALA A 150 9.49 9.91 -5.02
C ALA A 150 10.69 9.03 -4.66
N ALA A 151 11.44 8.58 -5.68
CA ALA A 151 12.63 7.74 -5.48
C ALA A 151 13.69 8.43 -4.62
N GLN A 152 13.92 9.72 -4.81
CA GLN A 152 14.86 10.53 -4.00
C GLN A 152 14.46 10.59 -2.51
N ARG A 153 13.19 10.32 -2.19
CA ARG A 153 12.63 10.33 -0.84
C ARG A 153 12.47 8.93 -0.24
N GLY A 154 12.96 7.89 -0.92
CA GLY A 154 12.78 6.51 -0.47
C GLY A 154 11.39 5.94 -0.76
N LEU A 155 10.57 6.63 -1.56
CA LEU A 155 9.23 6.21 -1.93
C LEU A 155 9.25 5.51 -3.30
N ARG A 156 8.57 4.38 -3.40
CA ARG A 156 8.23 3.76 -4.68
C ARG A 156 6.87 4.24 -5.15
N VAL A 157 6.65 4.23 -6.46
CA VAL A 157 5.32 4.52 -7.01
C VAL A 157 4.71 3.23 -7.55
N ALA A 158 3.56 2.84 -6.99
CA ALA A 158 2.70 1.78 -7.52
C ALA A 158 1.78 2.39 -8.59
N LEU A 159 2.15 2.23 -9.86
CA LEU A 159 1.51 2.85 -11.00
C LEU A 159 0.39 1.98 -11.54
N ALA A 160 -0.84 2.51 -11.54
CA ALA A 160 -1.93 1.99 -12.33
C ALA A 160 -1.85 2.53 -13.77
N PRO A 161 -1.57 1.68 -14.79
CA PRO A 161 -1.39 2.17 -16.16
C PRO A 161 -2.61 2.86 -16.75
N VAL A 162 -3.79 2.36 -16.41
CA VAL A 162 -5.08 2.83 -16.89
C VAL A 162 -6.13 2.30 -15.93
N TRP A 163 -7.00 3.17 -15.44
CA TRP A 163 -8.02 2.80 -14.45
C TRP A 163 -9.12 1.97 -15.11
N ALA A 164 -9.32 0.74 -14.65
CA ALA A 164 -10.21 -0.20 -15.33
C ALA A 164 -11.67 0.25 -15.41
N ASP A 165 -12.21 0.83 -14.33
CA ASP A 165 -13.60 1.22 -14.26
C ASP A 165 -13.98 2.18 -15.41
N ALA A 166 -15.02 1.82 -16.16
CA ALA A 166 -15.51 2.47 -17.38
C ALA A 166 -14.54 2.55 -18.59
N GLN A 167 -13.28 2.11 -18.49
CA GLN A 167 -12.28 2.24 -19.57
C GLN A 167 -11.95 0.92 -20.30
N VAL A 168 -12.20 -0.23 -19.67
CA VAL A 168 -11.99 -1.54 -20.31
C VAL A 168 -12.99 -1.76 -21.44
N GLY A 169 -12.50 -2.19 -22.60
CA GLY A 169 -13.30 -2.39 -23.81
C GLY A 169 -13.59 -1.09 -24.58
N SER A 170 -13.26 0.08 -24.02
CA SER A 170 -13.42 1.38 -24.67
C SER A 170 -12.06 2.02 -24.98
N LEU A 171 -11.32 2.42 -23.94
CA LEU A 171 -10.00 3.04 -24.08
C LEU A 171 -8.88 1.99 -24.11
N VAL A 172 -8.93 1.01 -23.21
CA VAL A 172 -8.00 -0.11 -23.16
C VAL A 172 -8.69 -1.39 -23.64
N THR A 173 -8.10 -2.03 -24.65
CA THR A 173 -8.63 -3.24 -25.29
C THR A 173 -7.50 -4.24 -25.51
N ALA A 174 -7.82 -5.50 -25.77
CA ALA A 174 -6.81 -6.52 -26.06
C ALA A 174 -5.90 -6.13 -27.24
N ASP A 175 -6.47 -5.44 -28.25
CA ASP A 175 -5.74 -5.01 -29.44
C ASP A 175 -4.68 -3.94 -29.17
N ASN A 176 -4.90 -3.08 -28.16
CA ASN A 176 -4.00 -1.94 -27.88
C ASN A 176 -3.17 -2.08 -26.59
N ALA A 177 -3.59 -2.95 -25.67
CA ALA A 177 -3.01 -3.09 -24.34
C ALA A 177 -1.51 -3.43 -24.38
N ARG A 178 -1.09 -4.35 -25.26
CA ARG A 178 0.32 -4.73 -25.37
C ARG A 178 1.20 -3.59 -25.88
N ALA A 179 0.74 -2.84 -26.87
CA ALA A 179 1.52 -1.72 -27.41
C ALA A 179 1.65 -0.60 -26.37
N TYR A 180 0.57 -0.29 -25.66
CA TYR A 180 0.58 0.66 -24.55
C TYR A 180 1.54 0.20 -23.42
N GLY A 181 1.43 -1.06 -23.00
CA GLY A 181 2.33 -1.65 -22.01
C GLY A 181 3.80 -1.60 -22.45
N LYS A 182 4.10 -1.81 -23.74
CA LYS A 182 5.47 -1.73 -24.25
C LYS A 182 6.05 -0.33 -24.14
N PHE A 183 5.27 0.70 -24.42
CA PHE A 183 5.70 2.08 -24.21
C PHE A 183 6.05 2.34 -22.74
N LEU A 184 5.15 2.00 -21.82
CA LEU A 184 5.36 2.20 -20.38
C LEU A 184 6.55 1.40 -19.86
N GLY A 185 6.63 0.13 -20.23
CA GLY A 185 7.71 -0.76 -19.82
C GLY A 185 9.07 -0.30 -20.32
N HIS A 186 9.12 0.38 -21.47
CA HIS A 186 10.33 1.00 -21.99
C HIS A 186 10.66 2.31 -21.29
N ARG A 187 9.69 3.22 -21.13
CA ARG A 187 9.90 4.54 -20.52
C ARG A 187 10.37 4.44 -19.07
N TYR A 188 9.77 3.53 -18.30
CA TYR A 188 10.09 3.31 -16.89
C TYR A 188 11.00 2.10 -16.66
N ALA A 189 11.73 1.65 -17.69
CA ALA A 189 12.72 0.60 -17.54
C ALA A 189 13.80 1.04 -16.52
N GLY A 190 13.93 0.30 -15.42
CA GLY A 190 14.88 0.61 -14.35
C GLY A 190 14.42 1.67 -13.34
N ALA A 191 13.24 2.28 -13.53
CA ALA A 191 12.64 3.12 -12.51
C ALA A 191 12.14 2.25 -11.33
N PRO A 192 12.14 2.75 -10.08
CA PRO A 192 11.73 1.99 -8.91
C PRO A 192 10.20 1.96 -8.73
N VAL A 193 9.49 1.61 -9.81
CA VAL A 193 8.04 1.51 -9.87
C VAL A 193 7.58 0.09 -9.54
N VAL A 194 6.31 -0.03 -9.17
CA VAL A 194 5.55 -1.28 -9.12
C VAL A 194 4.34 -1.09 -10.02
N TRP A 195 3.94 -2.10 -10.79
CA TRP A 195 2.76 -1.99 -11.65
C TRP A 195 1.53 -2.53 -10.94
N LEU A 196 0.45 -1.75 -10.94
CA LEU A 196 -0.82 -2.10 -10.30
C LEU A 196 -1.93 -2.04 -11.35
N LEU A 197 -2.11 -3.12 -12.10
CA LEU A 197 -3.14 -3.21 -13.15
C LEU A 197 -4.57 -3.13 -12.56
N GLY A 198 -5.61 -3.08 -13.38
CA GLY A 198 -6.99 -3.02 -12.87
C GLY A 198 -7.41 -1.60 -12.48
N GLY A 199 -8.06 -1.45 -11.33
CA GLY A 199 -8.63 -0.17 -10.87
C GLY A 199 -10.14 -0.24 -10.63
N ASN A 200 -10.54 -0.67 -9.42
CA ASN A 200 -11.93 -0.74 -8.96
C ASN A 200 -12.89 -1.59 -9.83
N ALA A 201 -12.36 -2.56 -10.58
CA ALA A 201 -13.15 -3.42 -11.45
C ALA A 201 -12.78 -4.91 -11.31
N PRO A 202 -13.75 -5.83 -11.43
CA PRO A 202 -13.44 -7.25 -11.58
C PRO A 202 -12.69 -7.50 -12.88
N ALA A 203 -11.82 -8.51 -12.91
CA ALA A 203 -11.11 -8.87 -14.14
C ALA A 203 -11.89 -9.84 -15.04
N ALA A 204 -13.00 -10.39 -14.54
CA ALA A 204 -13.79 -11.40 -15.24
C ALA A 204 -14.25 -10.92 -16.63
N GLY A 205 -13.87 -11.66 -17.68
CA GLY A 205 -14.15 -11.33 -19.08
C GLY A 205 -13.20 -10.31 -19.71
N ALA A 206 -12.21 -9.81 -18.96
CA ALA A 206 -11.20 -8.86 -19.41
C ALA A 206 -9.78 -9.36 -19.15
N GLU A 207 -9.60 -10.61 -18.73
CA GLU A 207 -8.32 -11.20 -18.32
C GLU A 207 -7.26 -11.05 -19.41
N ASP A 208 -7.64 -11.26 -20.67
CA ASP A 208 -6.72 -11.17 -21.80
C ASP A 208 -6.23 -9.74 -22.04
N VAL A 209 -7.04 -8.72 -21.77
CA VAL A 209 -6.60 -7.31 -21.83
C VAL A 209 -5.45 -7.08 -20.85
N TRP A 210 -5.57 -7.59 -19.63
CA TRP A 210 -4.58 -7.43 -18.58
C TRP A 210 -3.31 -8.26 -18.82
N ARG A 211 -3.46 -9.48 -19.35
CA ARG A 211 -2.32 -10.30 -19.78
C ARG A 211 -1.55 -9.66 -20.94
N GLU A 212 -2.25 -9.07 -21.91
CA GLU A 212 -1.62 -8.32 -23.01
C GLU A 212 -0.88 -7.09 -22.48
N LEU A 213 -1.48 -6.34 -21.54
CA LEU A 213 -0.83 -5.19 -20.90
C LEU A 213 0.42 -5.61 -20.12
N ALA A 214 0.33 -6.64 -19.27
CA ALA A 214 1.45 -7.19 -18.52
C ALA A 214 2.57 -7.69 -19.46
N GLY A 215 2.20 -8.41 -20.52
CA GLY A 215 3.13 -8.85 -21.56
C GLY A 215 3.79 -7.69 -22.30
N GLY A 216 3.07 -6.59 -22.53
CA GLY A 216 3.60 -5.34 -23.06
C GLY A 216 4.65 -4.73 -22.13
N LEU A 217 4.33 -4.58 -20.85
CA LEU A 217 5.26 -4.05 -19.84
C LEU A 217 6.58 -4.84 -19.82
N ARG A 218 6.49 -6.18 -19.78
CA ARG A 218 7.66 -7.06 -19.87
C ARG A 218 8.41 -6.89 -21.19
N GLY A 219 7.68 -6.87 -22.32
CA GLY A 219 8.25 -6.67 -23.66
C GLY A 219 8.87 -5.30 -23.91
N GLY A 220 8.55 -4.31 -23.08
CA GLY A 220 9.21 -2.99 -23.04
C GLY A 220 10.51 -2.96 -22.24
N GLY A 221 10.78 -3.99 -21.43
CA GLY A 221 11.97 -4.09 -20.58
C GLY A 221 11.71 -3.92 -19.08
N SER A 222 10.45 -3.81 -18.64
CA SER A 222 10.13 -3.69 -17.22
C SER A 222 10.41 -5.00 -16.46
N THR A 223 11.22 -4.89 -15.41
CA THR A 223 11.47 -5.98 -14.44
C THR A 223 10.69 -5.80 -13.14
N ALA A 224 9.94 -4.71 -12.98
CA ALA A 224 9.17 -4.41 -11.78
C ALA A 224 8.14 -5.50 -11.44
N LEU A 225 7.77 -5.61 -10.17
CA LEU A 225 6.63 -6.44 -9.75
C LEU A 225 5.35 -5.90 -10.37
N ILE A 226 4.42 -6.79 -10.68
CA ILE A 226 3.11 -6.46 -11.25
C ILE A 226 2.05 -7.10 -10.35
N SER A 227 1.00 -6.36 -10.03
CA SER A 227 -0.21 -6.86 -9.39
C SER A 227 -1.45 -6.36 -10.13
N TYR A 228 -2.63 -6.68 -9.59
CA TYR A 228 -3.92 -6.26 -10.10
C TYR A 228 -4.77 -5.74 -8.94
N HIS A 229 -5.29 -4.52 -9.04
CA HIS A 229 -6.14 -3.85 -8.07
C HIS A 229 -7.63 -4.10 -8.37
N PRO A 230 -8.31 -4.95 -7.57
CA PRO A 230 -9.68 -5.36 -7.84
C PRO A 230 -10.71 -4.35 -7.32
N ARG A 231 -11.99 -4.71 -7.42
CA ARG A 231 -13.09 -3.99 -6.75
C ARG A 231 -13.14 -4.38 -5.26
N SER A 232 -13.78 -3.53 -4.44
CA SER A 232 -14.13 -3.80 -3.05
C SER A 232 -14.70 -5.21 -2.84
N GLY A 233 -14.16 -5.95 -1.85
CA GLY A 233 -14.58 -7.31 -1.50
C GLY A 233 -14.04 -8.41 -2.39
N GLN A 234 -13.02 -8.11 -3.19
CA GLN A 234 -12.42 -9.05 -4.13
C GLN A 234 -10.90 -9.09 -3.96
N THR A 235 -10.31 -10.09 -4.59
CA THR A 235 -8.86 -10.30 -4.65
C THR A 235 -8.43 -10.61 -6.08
N SER A 236 -7.23 -10.15 -6.46
CA SER A 236 -6.57 -10.55 -7.70
C SER A 236 -6.38 -12.07 -7.82
N ALA A 237 -6.27 -12.75 -6.67
CA ALA A 237 -5.99 -14.18 -6.62
C ALA A 237 -7.06 -15.01 -7.32
N SER A 238 -8.31 -14.50 -7.38
CA SER A 238 -9.43 -15.12 -8.09
C SER A 238 -9.20 -15.30 -9.59
N TRP A 239 -8.31 -14.51 -10.20
CA TRP A 239 -8.08 -14.54 -11.65
C TRP A 239 -6.62 -14.79 -12.04
N PHE A 240 -5.67 -14.27 -11.27
CA PHE A 240 -4.29 -14.14 -11.72
C PHE A 240 -3.25 -14.78 -10.80
N HIS A 241 -3.66 -15.44 -9.70
CA HIS A 241 -2.69 -16.03 -8.76
C HIS A 241 -1.70 -16.96 -9.46
N GLY A 242 -2.18 -17.78 -10.41
CA GLY A 242 -1.36 -18.70 -11.19
C GLY A 242 -0.63 -18.10 -12.39
N ASP A 243 -0.85 -16.83 -12.72
CA ASP A 243 -0.18 -16.20 -13.85
C ASP A 243 1.25 -15.79 -13.45
N ASP A 244 2.24 -16.11 -14.30
CA ASP A 244 3.67 -15.84 -14.06
C ASP A 244 4.00 -14.35 -13.95
N TRP A 245 3.20 -13.49 -14.58
CA TRP A 245 3.44 -12.04 -14.57
C TRP A 245 3.06 -11.42 -13.22
N LEU A 246 2.14 -12.03 -12.46
CA LEU A 246 1.66 -11.52 -11.19
C LEU A 246 2.70 -11.79 -10.10
N GLY A 247 3.33 -10.73 -9.57
CA GLY A 247 4.35 -10.83 -8.53
C GLY A 247 3.79 -10.93 -7.11
N PHE A 248 2.63 -10.33 -6.87
CA PHE A 248 1.94 -10.35 -5.58
C PHE A 248 0.45 -10.13 -5.80
N ASP A 249 -0.38 -10.57 -4.86
CA ASP A 249 -1.80 -10.34 -4.88
C ASP A 249 -2.17 -9.01 -4.23
N THR A 250 -3.29 -8.42 -4.65
CA THR A 250 -3.94 -7.40 -3.84
C THR A 250 -5.35 -7.82 -3.48
N ILE A 251 -5.79 -7.34 -2.32
CA ILE A 251 -7.17 -7.43 -1.89
C ILE A 251 -7.74 -6.03 -1.72
N ARG A 252 -9.07 -5.97 -1.69
CA ARG A 252 -9.80 -4.81 -1.20
C ARG A 252 -10.68 -5.28 -0.04
N GLY A 253 -10.08 -5.37 1.15
CA GLY A 253 -10.62 -6.10 2.29
C GLY A 253 -11.85 -5.49 2.95
N GLY A 254 -12.25 -4.26 2.63
CA GLY A 254 -13.50 -3.69 3.15
C GLY A 254 -13.36 -2.40 3.94
N GLU A 255 -12.56 -1.47 3.41
CA GLU A 255 -12.73 -0.03 3.70
C GLU A 255 -12.56 0.28 5.19
N CYS A 256 -11.56 -0.36 5.82
CA CYS A 256 -11.17 -0.27 7.24
C CYS A 256 -12.21 -0.68 8.30
N ARG A 257 -13.51 -0.57 8.03
CA ARG A 257 -14.61 -0.82 9.00
C ARG A 257 -15.24 -2.21 8.87
N ARG A 258 -15.15 -2.88 7.71
CA ARG A 258 -15.91 -4.10 7.42
C ARG A 258 -15.07 -5.36 7.61
N ASP A 259 -14.89 -5.76 8.87
CA ASP A 259 -14.24 -7.04 9.24
C ASP A 259 -14.76 -8.24 8.47
N GLU A 260 -16.08 -8.38 8.37
CA GLU A 260 -16.72 -9.55 7.75
C GLU A 260 -16.31 -9.69 6.28
N GLN A 261 -16.13 -8.57 5.58
CA GLN A 261 -15.68 -8.57 4.20
C GLN A 261 -14.19 -8.93 4.11
N HIS A 262 -13.36 -8.43 5.04
CA HIS A 262 -11.94 -8.76 5.09
C HIS A 262 -11.78 -10.26 5.37
N ARG A 263 -12.51 -10.76 6.37
CA ARG A 263 -12.61 -12.17 6.70
C ARG A 263 -13.10 -12.99 5.51
N ALA A 264 -14.13 -12.57 4.79
CA ALA A 264 -14.60 -13.30 3.60
C ALA A 264 -13.52 -13.49 2.54
N VAL A 265 -12.60 -12.53 2.40
CA VAL A 265 -11.49 -12.57 1.44
C VAL A 265 -10.26 -13.31 1.97
N VAL A 266 -9.98 -13.20 3.27
CA VAL A 266 -8.72 -13.67 3.88
C VAL A 266 -8.90 -14.93 4.74
N ASP A 267 -9.96 -15.00 5.56
CA ASP A 267 -10.18 -16.05 6.57
C ASP A 267 -11.19 -17.14 6.14
N ASP A 268 -12.30 -16.76 5.49
CA ASP A 268 -13.46 -17.62 5.17
C ASP A 268 -13.39 -18.23 3.77
N SER A 269 -12.41 -17.83 2.97
CA SER A 269 -11.94 -18.62 1.84
C SER A 269 -11.18 -19.82 2.40
N GLY A 270 -11.92 -20.87 2.79
CA GLY A 270 -11.40 -22.09 3.40
C GLY A 270 -10.26 -22.74 2.61
N THR A 271 -9.82 -23.93 3.02
CA THR A 271 -8.69 -24.69 2.44
C THR A 271 -8.73 -24.96 0.92
N ALA A 272 -9.75 -24.47 0.20
CA ALA A 272 -9.91 -24.51 -1.25
C ALA A 272 -10.26 -23.14 -1.91
N GLY A 273 -10.20 -22.01 -1.19
CA GLY A 273 -10.46 -20.66 -1.71
C GLY A 273 -9.22 -19.75 -1.72
N PRO A 274 -9.31 -18.52 -2.27
CA PRO A 274 -8.16 -17.63 -2.44
C PRO A 274 -7.34 -17.32 -1.16
N GLY A 275 -7.95 -17.18 0.02
CA GLY A 275 -7.22 -16.89 1.26
C GLY A 275 -6.46 -18.08 1.87
N ALA A 276 -6.72 -19.31 1.43
CA ALA A 276 -5.77 -20.41 1.68
C ALA A 276 -4.42 -20.14 1.01
N LEU A 277 -4.40 -19.41 -0.11
CA LEU A 277 -3.17 -19.02 -0.81
C LEU A 277 -2.37 -17.97 -0.02
N PHE A 278 -3.02 -17.21 0.85
CA PHE A 278 -2.37 -16.22 1.70
C PHE A 278 -1.75 -16.83 2.96
N THR A 279 -2.15 -18.05 3.31
CA THR A 279 -1.63 -18.79 4.48
C THR A 279 -0.64 -19.90 4.10
N ASP A 280 -0.53 -20.26 2.82
CA ASP A 280 0.50 -21.18 2.29
C ASP A 280 1.89 -20.52 2.27
N ALA A 281 2.92 -21.24 2.74
CA ALA A 281 4.30 -20.76 2.76
C ALA A 281 4.91 -20.60 1.35
N ALA A 282 4.35 -21.29 0.36
CA ALA A 282 4.67 -21.12 -1.06
C ALA A 282 3.82 -20.03 -1.75
N GLY A 283 2.89 -19.41 -1.02
CA GLY A 283 2.00 -18.36 -1.53
C GLY A 283 2.74 -17.07 -1.87
N LYS A 284 2.16 -16.31 -2.80
CA LYS A 284 2.60 -14.95 -3.13
C LYS A 284 2.28 -14.00 -1.96
N PRO A 285 3.04 -12.89 -1.80
CA PRO A 285 2.65 -11.82 -0.89
C PRO A 285 1.28 -11.29 -1.28
N PHE A 286 0.54 -10.75 -0.31
CA PHE A 286 -0.64 -9.94 -0.61
C PHE A 286 -0.62 -8.60 0.13
N VAL A 287 -1.28 -7.60 -0.45
CA VAL A 287 -1.44 -6.25 0.11
C VAL A 287 -2.93 -5.93 0.21
N ASP A 288 -3.37 -5.39 1.35
CA ASP A 288 -4.69 -4.74 1.43
C ASP A 288 -4.55 -3.33 0.83
N ALA A 289 -4.91 -3.23 -0.45
CA ALA A 289 -4.41 -2.20 -1.33
C ALA A 289 -5.28 -0.96 -1.39
N GLU A 290 -6.41 -0.94 -0.68
CA GLU A 290 -7.20 0.28 -0.53
C GLU A 290 -8.08 0.19 0.71
N CYS A 291 -7.97 1.20 1.55
CA CYS A 291 -9.01 1.53 2.50
C CYS A 291 -9.69 2.84 2.06
N PRO A 292 -10.71 2.78 1.19
CA PRO A 292 -11.39 3.99 0.73
C PRO A 292 -12.32 4.56 1.81
N ASP A 293 -12.81 5.77 1.56
CA ASP A 293 -13.81 6.44 2.39
C ASP A 293 -15.12 5.64 2.48
N ASP A 294 -15.82 5.84 3.58
CA ASP A 294 -17.07 5.16 3.89
C ASP A 294 -18.15 5.49 2.82
N PRO A 295 -18.81 4.48 2.21
CA PRO A 295 -19.88 4.69 1.23
C PRO A 295 -21.08 5.48 1.78
N SER A 296 -21.23 5.58 3.11
CA SER A 296 -22.23 6.41 3.78
C SER A 296 -21.86 7.90 3.83
N GLY A 297 -20.65 8.27 3.42
CA GLY A 297 -20.09 9.63 3.50
C GLY A 297 -19.60 10.02 4.89
N ALA A 298 -19.59 9.08 5.85
CA ALA A 298 -19.03 9.33 7.17
C ALA A 298 -17.50 9.43 7.09
N ALA A 299 -16.94 10.54 7.58
CA ALA A 299 -15.49 10.72 7.61
C ALA A 299 -14.80 9.55 8.32
N MET A 300 -13.75 9.03 7.68
CA MET A 300 -12.91 8.00 8.25
C MET A 300 -12.09 8.57 9.41
N THR A 301 -12.18 7.93 10.59
CA THR A 301 -11.41 8.35 11.76
C THR A 301 -10.04 7.71 11.77
N ALA A 302 -9.11 8.29 12.52
CA ALA A 302 -7.79 7.68 12.73
C ALA A 302 -7.88 6.27 13.35
N LEU A 303 -8.92 6.00 14.17
CA LEU A 303 -9.15 4.67 14.73
C LEU A 303 -9.53 3.66 13.65
N ASP A 304 -10.37 4.04 12.70
CA ASP A 304 -10.75 3.16 11.59
C ASP A 304 -9.52 2.79 10.76
N VAL A 305 -8.70 3.78 10.41
CA VAL A 305 -7.44 3.58 9.69
C VAL A 305 -6.54 2.57 10.42
N ARG A 306 -6.34 2.74 11.72
CA ARG A 306 -5.55 1.80 12.53
C ARG A 306 -6.19 0.40 12.54
N ARG A 307 -7.51 0.31 12.73
CA ARG A 307 -8.22 -0.99 12.72
C ARG A 307 -8.03 -1.75 11.41
N GLY A 308 -8.16 -1.08 10.26
CA GLY A 308 -7.90 -1.69 8.96
C GLY A 308 -6.46 -2.19 8.85
N ALA A 309 -5.51 -1.30 9.13
CA ALA A 309 -4.08 -1.58 8.94
C ALA A 309 -3.56 -2.69 9.88
N TYR A 310 -3.87 -2.65 11.18
CA TYR A 310 -3.47 -3.70 12.12
C TYR A 310 -4.14 -5.04 11.80
N ARG A 311 -5.40 -5.03 11.37
CA ARG A 311 -6.11 -6.25 10.95
C ARG A 311 -5.44 -6.88 9.74
N ALA A 312 -5.19 -6.10 8.68
CA ALA A 312 -4.52 -6.59 7.47
C ALA A 312 -3.16 -7.22 7.81
N MET A 313 -2.31 -6.49 8.54
CA MET A 313 -0.97 -6.96 8.88
C MET A 313 -0.99 -8.23 9.75
N LEU A 314 -1.85 -8.28 10.78
CA LEU A 314 -1.93 -9.44 11.67
C LEU A 314 -2.78 -10.59 11.09
N SER A 315 -3.41 -10.38 9.94
CA SER A 315 -4.00 -11.43 9.08
C SER A 315 -3.02 -11.91 7.99
N GLY A 316 -1.75 -11.51 8.04
CA GLY A 316 -0.69 -12.06 7.20
C GLY A 316 -0.37 -11.24 5.96
N ALA A 317 -0.91 -10.03 5.83
CA ALA A 317 -0.58 -9.15 4.72
C ALA A 317 0.91 -8.77 4.74
N ALA A 318 1.49 -8.65 3.54
CA ALA A 318 2.85 -8.15 3.35
C ALA A 318 2.92 -6.62 3.41
N GLY A 319 1.76 -5.97 3.38
CA GLY A 319 1.61 -4.52 3.40
C GLY A 319 0.16 -4.10 3.50
N THR A 320 -0.01 -2.82 3.77
CA THR A 320 -1.31 -2.16 3.83
C THR A 320 -1.20 -0.77 3.22
N ASP A 321 -2.30 -0.32 2.63
CA ASP A 321 -2.41 1.02 2.08
C ASP A 321 -3.37 1.89 2.91
N TYR A 322 -2.98 3.14 3.08
CA TYR A 322 -3.81 4.22 3.57
C TYR A 322 -4.54 4.88 2.40
N GLY A 323 -5.82 5.23 2.59
CA GLY A 323 -6.62 5.93 1.59
C GLY A 323 -7.05 7.31 2.07
N ARG A 324 -6.55 8.36 1.41
CA ARG A 324 -7.14 9.70 1.39
C ARG A 324 -6.61 10.48 0.20
N ASP A 325 -7.50 11.11 -0.56
CA ASP A 325 -7.13 11.94 -1.70
C ASP A 325 -6.18 13.07 -1.27
N PRO A 326 -5.06 13.31 -1.98
CA PRO A 326 -4.08 14.34 -1.64
C PRO A 326 -4.63 15.77 -1.71
N THR A 327 -5.75 15.99 -2.41
CA THR A 327 -6.39 17.29 -2.59
C THR A 327 -7.48 17.57 -1.54
N GLU A 328 -7.87 16.57 -0.76
CA GLU A 328 -8.93 16.70 0.24
C GLU A 328 -8.44 17.34 1.54
N THR A 329 -9.27 18.19 2.14
CA THR A 329 -9.06 18.82 3.46
C THR A 329 -10.09 18.36 4.50
N PRO A 330 -9.70 18.08 5.77
CA PRO A 330 -8.36 18.19 6.35
C PRO A 330 -7.38 17.20 5.71
N GLY A 331 -6.22 17.75 5.33
CA GLY A 331 -5.36 17.20 4.29
C GLY A 331 -4.01 16.78 4.83
N LEU A 332 -3.51 15.68 4.27
CA LEU A 332 -2.15 15.14 4.34
C LEU A 332 -1.56 14.84 5.74
N ASP A 333 -1.73 15.73 6.72
CA ASP A 333 -1.24 15.66 8.10
C ASP A 333 -2.21 14.98 9.08
N ASP A 334 -3.25 14.34 8.58
CA ASP A 334 -4.24 13.70 9.44
C ASP A 334 -3.62 12.62 10.33
N SER A 335 -4.09 12.59 11.59
CA SER A 335 -3.54 11.71 12.63
C SER A 335 -3.53 10.22 12.23
N GLY A 336 -4.50 9.77 11.41
CA GLY A 336 -4.51 8.41 10.87
C GLY A 336 -3.26 8.08 10.07
N ALA A 337 -2.85 8.96 9.15
CA ALA A 337 -1.65 8.78 8.34
C ALA A 337 -0.38 8.76 9.19
N GLN A 338 -0.25 9.71 10.13
CA GLN A 338 0.91 9.78 11.03
C GLN A 338 1.03 8.53 11.91
N GLN A 339 -0.09 7.99 12.38
CA GLN A 339 -0.11 6.84 13.29
C GLN A 339 0.26 5.52 12.62
N LEU A 340 0.09 5.40 11.30
CA LEU A 340 0.58 4.23 10.56
C LEU A 340 2.12 4.15 10.56
N GLY A 341 2.82 5.25 10.78
CA GLY A 341 4.26 5.23 11.06
C GLY A 341 4.59 4.41 12.32
N TYR A 342 3.74 4.44 13.35
CA TYR A 342 3.92 3.61 14.55
C TYR A 342 3.65 2.13 14.28
N LEU A 343 2.68 1.80 13.42
CA LEU A 343 2.47 0.43 12.94
C LEU A 343 3.74 -0.10 12.28
N ARG A 344 4.30 0.64 11.32
CA ARG A 344 5.55 0.27 10.64
C ARG A 344 6.67 0.03 11.65
N GLY A 345 6.89 0.99 12.56
CA GLY A 345 7.93 0.87 13.59
C GLY A 345 7.76 -0.36 14.49
N LEU A 346 6.51 -0.76 14.79
CA LEU A 346 6.22 -1.96 15.56
C LEU A 346 6.52 -3.22 14.76
N VAL A 347 5.97 -3.34 13.54
CA VAL A 347 6.11 -4.56 12.73
C VAL A 347 7.56 -4.79 12.32
N GLU A 348 8.31 -3.74 11.97
CA GLU A 348 9.75 -3.84 11.67
C GLU A 348 10.60 -4.18 12.90
N SER A 349 10.09 -3.97 14.13
CA SER A 349 10.84 -4.27 15.35
C SER A 349 10.81 -5.74 15.76
N ARG A 350 10.05 -6.59 15.06
CA ARG A 350 9.89 -8.02 15.34
C ARG A 350 10.06 -8.85 14.06
N PRO A 351 10.35 -10.16 14.16
CA PRO A 351 10.31 -11.02 13.00
C PRO A 351 8.92 -11.01 12.36
N ARG A 352 8.88 -11.26 11.05
CA ARG A 352 7.62 -11.28 10.31
C ARG A 352 6.70 -12.39 10.85
N GLY A 353 5.44 -12.03 11.09
CA GLY A 353 4.44 -12.91 11.66
C GLY A 353 3.52 -13.58 10.64
N VAL A 354 2.84 -14.62 11.10
CA VAL A 354 1.74 -15.30 10.40
C VAL A 354 0.50 -15.26 11.30
N PRO A 355 -0.72 -15.33 10.75
CA PRO A 355 -1.94 -15.33 11.56
C PRO A 355 -1.91 -16.47 12.58
N GLU A 356 -2.20 -16.16 13.84
CA GLU A 356 -2.21 -17.14 14.93
C GLU A 356 -3.36 -16.86 15.88
N GLN A 357 -4.58 -16.94 15.35
CA GLN A 357 -5.79 -16.72 16.13
C GLN A 357 -6.03 -17.83 17.16
N GLY A 358 -5.41 -19.00 17.00
CA GLY A 358 -5.49 -20.12 17.95
C GLY A 358 -4.81 -19.84 19.30
N ALA A 359 -3.91 -18.86 19.36
CA ALA A 359 -3.30 -18.43 20.63
C ALA A 359 -4.28 -17.69 21.55
N LEU A 360 -5.39 -17.17 21.02
CA LEU A 360 -6.42 -16.51 21.82
C LEU A 360 -7.35 -17.55 22.44
N THR A 361 -7.45 -17.59 23.76
CA THR A 361 -8.33 -18.54 24.47
C THR A 361 -9.63 -17.93 24.94
N GLY A 362 -9.73 -16.60 24.94
CA GLY A 362 -10.95 -15.84 25.19
C GLY A 362 -11.75 -15.57 23.91
N ASP A 363 -12.88 -14.86 24.06
CA ASP A 363 -13.65 -14.38 22.91
C ASP A 363 -12.85 -13.33 22.14
N ALA A 364 -12.56 -13.61 20.87
CA ALA A 364 -11.84 -12.69 19.99
C ALA A 364 -12.77 -11.64 19.36
N GLY A 365 -14.07 -11.63 19.69
CA GLY A 365 -15.04 -10.67 19.16
C GLY A 365 -15.20 -10.76 17.64
N SER A 366 -15.94 -9.79 17.09
CA SER A 366 -16.22 -9.66 15.66
C SER A 366 -16.33 -8.19 15.24
N GLY A 367 -16.33 -7.92 13.94
CA GLY A 367 -16.59 -6.57 13.43
C GLY A 367 -15.49 -5.59 13.84
N VAL A 368 -15.91 -4.43 14.36
CA VAL A 368 -15.01 -3.37 14.84
C VAL A 368 -14.30 -3.72 16.16
N GLU A 369 -14.77 -4.73 16.87
CA GLU A 369 -14.22 -5.19 18.15
C GLU A 369 -13.26 -6.38 18.00
N ARG A 370 -13.18 -6.94 16.79
CA ARG A 370 -12.36 -8.12 16.49
C ARG A 370 -10.92 -7.95 16.96
N ILE A 371 -10.48 -8.91 17.77
CA ILE A 371 -9.09 -9.10 18.17
C ILE A 371 -8.37 -9.92 17.09
N GLN A 372 -7.22 -9.42 16.64
CA GLN A 372 -6.41 -10.09 15.63
C GLN A 372 -5.02 -10.40 16.19
N ALA A 373 -4.57 -11.65 16.03
CA ALA A 373 -3.29 -12.13 16.52
C ALA A 373 -2.40 -12.67 15.38
N ALA A 374 -1.09 -12.40 15.48
CA ALA A 374 -0.07 -13.00 14.61
C ALA A 374 1.19 -13.38 15.40
N ILE A 375 1.76 -14.54 15.07
CA ILE A 375 2.97 -15.06 15.70
C ILE A 375 4.15 -15.06 14.73
N ALA A 376 5.34 -14.74 15.21
CA ALA A 376 6.58 -14.94 14.46
C ALA A 376 6.74 -16.43 14.09
N GLY A 377 7.28 -16.71 12.89
CA GLY A 377 7.42 -18.09 12.41
C GLY A 377 8.32 -18.99 13.27
N ASP A 378 9.17 -18.41 14.12
CA ASP A 378 10.01 -19.11 15.10
C ASP A 378 9.37 -19.18 16.50
N GLY A 379 8.15 -18.66 16.68
CA GLY A 379 7.43 -18.60 17.96
C GLY A 379 7.94 -17.54 18.93
N SER A 380 8.94 -16.73 18.55
CA SER A 380 9.65 -15.84 19.48
C SER A 380 8.92 -14.56 19.84
N SER A 381 7.85 -14.20 19.11
CA SER A 381 7.03 -13.03 19.38
C SER A 381 5.60 -13.25 18.92
N LEU A 382 4.64 -12.79 19.71
CA LEU A 382 3.21 -12.78 19.40
C LEU A 382 2.67 -11.36 19.56
N LEU A 383 2.05 -10.85 18.51
CA LEU A 383 1.37 -9.56 18.47
C LEU A 383 -0.13 -9.80 18.50
N VAL A 384 -0.84 -9.12 19.39
CA VAL A 384 -2.30 -9.18 19.48
C VAL A 384 -2.88 -7.77 19.50
N TYR A 385 -3.67 -7.42 18.49
CA TYR A 385 -4.35 -6.13 18.41
C TYR A 385 -5.76 -6.23 18.99
N SER A 386 -6.01 -5.48 20.07
CA SER A 386 -7.32 -5.27 20.65
C SER A 386 -7.92 -3.97 20.09
N ALA A 387 -8.90 -4.11 19.21
CA ALA A 387 -9.45 -3.01 18.41
C ALA A 387 -10.48 -2.11 19.13
N ALA A 388 -10.99 -2.56 20.28
CA ALA A 388 -12.05 -1.90 21.04
C ALA A 388 -11.83 -1.93 22.57
N GLY A 389 -10.58 -2.13 23.01
CA GLY A 389 -10.24 -2.11 24.43
C GLY A 389 -10.77 -3.32 25.18
N LEU A 390 -10.92 -4.44 24.48
CA LEU A 390 -11.22 -5.73 25.07
C LEU A 390 -9.95 -6.30 25.70
N ASP A 391 -10.07 -6.84 26.91
CA ASP A 391 -9.01 -7.60 27.55
C ASP A 391 -8.65 -8.83 26.71
N VAL A 392 -7.39 -9.22 26.75
CA VAL A 392 -6.85 -10.27 25.87
C VAL A 392 -6.44 -11.48 26.70
N GLU A 393 -7.07 -12.62 26.46
CA GLU A 393 -6.68 -13.90 27.05
C GLU A 393 -5.87 -14.74 26.05
N VAL A 394 -4.65 -15.10 26.42
CA VAL A 394 -3.68 -15.79 25.55
C VAL A 394 -3.16 -17.07 26.19
N ASP A 395 -3.01 -18.13 25.41
CA ASP A 395 -2.21 -19.30 25.78
C ASP A 395 -0.71 -19.03 25.52
N LEU A 396 0.07 -18.85 26.59
CA LEU A 396 1.50 -18.59 26.47
C LEU A 396 2.28 -19.80 25.91
N ASP A 397 1.69 -20.99 25.92
CA ASP A 397 2.34 -22.19 25.38
C ASP A 397 2.51 -22.13 23.85
N ALA A 398 1.85 -21.19 23.18
CA ALA A 398 2.06 -20.89 21.76
C ALA A 398 3.44 -20.28 21.45
N LEU A 399 4.05 -19.58 22.41
CA LEU A 399 5.37 -18.96 22.23
C LEU A 399 6.53 -19.94 22.41
N SER A 400 7.72 -19.56 21.95
CA SER A 400 8.98 -20.22 22.25
C SER A 400 9.55 -19.79 23.62
N GLY A 401 10.61 -20.48 24.05
CA GLY A 401 11.39 -20.12 25.23
C GLY A 401 10.74 -20.48 26.58
N ASP A 402 11.39 -20.08 27.67
CA ASP A 402 10.94 -20.39 29.04
C ASP A 402 10.25 -19.21 29.72
N ARG A 403 10.47 -17.99 29.21
CA ARG A 403 9.99 -16.74 29.82
C ARG A 403 9.49 -15.78 28.77
N VAL A 404 8.33 -15.20 29.04
CA VAL A 404 7.67 -14.22 28.16
C VAL A 404 7.78 -12.83 28.79
N ARG A 405 8.14 -11.84 28.00
CA ARG A 405 8.13 -10.41 28.35
C ARG A 405 6.90 -9.74 27.69
N PRO A 406 5.81 -9.57 28.44
CA PRO A 406 4.63 -8.86 27.96
C PRO A 406 4.81 -7.34 28.01
N SER A 407 4.20 -6.64 27.05
CA SER A 407 4.07 -5.18 27.05
C SER A 407 2.85 -4.73 26.26
N TRP A 408 2.28 -3.58 26.64
CA TRP A 408 1.27 -2.90 25.86
C TRP A 408 1.91 -1.81 25.00
N PHE A 409 1.60 -1.79 23.72
CA PHE A 409 1.98 -0.76 22.77
C PHE A 409 0.76 0.10 22.41
N ASP A 410 0.92 1.41 22.50
CA ASP A 410 -0.10 2.39 22.13
C ASP A 410 0.02 2.74 20.64
N PRO A 411 -0.92 2.30 19.77
CA PRO A 411 -0.82 2.50 18.33
C PRO A 411 -1.03 3.97 17.90
N ARG A 412 -1.43 4.86 18.81
CA ARG A 412 -1.65 6.28 18.53
C ARG A 412 -0.39 7.11 18.76
N THR A 413 0.54 6.62 19.59
CA THR A 413 1.69 7.39 20.08
C THR A 413 3.02 6.65 19.98
N GLY A 414 3.00 5.33 19.76
CA GLY A 414 4.17 4.47 19.85
C GLY A 414 4.69 4.27 21.28
N ALA A 415 3.92 4.69 22.31
CA ALA A 415 4.28 4.46 23.70
C ALA A 415 4.24 2.96 24.05
N VAL A 416 5.05 2.55 25.03
CA VAL A 416 5.14 1.16 25.47
C VAL A 416 5.06 1.14 26.99
N THR A 417 4.16 0.31 27.51
CA THR A 417 4.01 0.00 28.93
C THR A 417 4.47 -1.42 29.17
N GLU A 418 5.61 -1.59 29.81
CA GLU A 418 6.15 -2.91 30.15
C GLU A 418 5.36 -3.55 31.30
N LEU A 419 5.16 -4.86 31.20
CA LEU A 419 4.55 -5.68 32.23
C LEU A 419 5.59 -6.62 32.84
N ALA A 420 5.26 -7.22 33.99
CA ALA A 420 6.15 -8.16 34.65
C ALA A 420 6.41 -9.39 33.75
N THR A 421 7.67 -9.82 33.65
CA THR A 421 8.05 -11.06 32.94
C THR A 421 7.39 -12.27 33.59
N LEU A 422 6.80 -13.13 32.76
CA LEU A 422 6.08 -14.33 33.19
C LEU A 422 6.85 -15.59 32.78
N PRO A 423 6.74 -16.71 33.53
CA PRO A 423 7.09 -18.01 32.97
C PRO A 423 6.17 -18.31 31.78
N ARG A 424 6.70 -18.95 30.73
CA ARG A 424 5.89 -19.41 29.61
C ARG A 424 5.06 -20.62 30.04
N ARG A 425 3.85 -20.37 30.55
CA ARG A 425 2.97 -21.45 31.01
C ARG A 425 1.51 -21.04 31.02
N GLY A 426 0.71 -21.76 30.23
CA GLY A 426 -0.75 -21.73 30.30
C GLY A 426 -1.36 -20.38 29.95
N ARG A 427 -2.62 -20.21 30.36
CA ARG A 427 -3.47 -19.09 29.95
C ARG A 427 -3.30 -17.90 30.87
N VAL A 428 -3.20 -16.71 30.28
CA VAL A 428 -3.07 -15.45 31.01
C VAL A 428 -4.01 -14.41 30.42
N LEU A 429 -4.76 -13.75 31.30
CA LEU A 429 -5.59 -12.59 30.96
C LEU A 429 -4.77 -11.30 31.12
N PHE A 430 -4.61 -10.56 30.03
CA PHE A 430 -3.99 -9.25 30.00
C PHE A 430 -5.08 -8.18 29.96
N ARG A 431 -5.18 -7.40 31.04
CA ARG A 431 -6.09 -6.26 31.09
C ARG A 431 -5.54 -5.10 30.26
N VAL A 432 -6.38 -4.52 29.40
CA VAL A 432 -5.98 -3.33 28.63
C VAL A 432 -5.70 -2.16 29.57
N PRO A 433 -4.73 -1.29 29.26
CA PRO A 433 -4.47 -0.11 30.07
C PRO A 433 -5.70 0.81 30.16
N THR A 434 -5.90 1.42 31.34
CA THR A 434 -6.92 2.45 31.54
C THR A 434 -6.42 3.81 31.05
N GLY A 435 -7.29 4.57 30.37
CA GLY A 435 -6.89 5.79 29.67
C GLY A 435 -6.22 5.51 28.33
N GLY A 436 -5.90 6.53 27.52
CA GLY A 436 -5.17 6.37 26.26
C GLY A 436 -6.04 6.22 25.00
N GLY A 437 -7.17 5.50 25.06
CA GLY A 437 -8.13 5.38 23.95
C GLY A 437 -8.57 3.93 23.68
N PRO A 438 -9.29 3.69 22.58
CA PRO A 438 -10.08 2.47 22.40
C PRO A 438 -9.31 1.27 21.84
N ASP A 439 -8.04 1.41 21.48
CA ASP A 439 -7.26 0.35 20.83
C ASP A 439 -5.83 0.23 21.39
N TRP A 440 -5.32 -1.01 21.41
CA TRP A 440 -4.04 -1.40 22.00
C TRP A 440 -3.43 -2.60 21.28
N VAL A 441 -2.09 -2.71 21.29
CA VAL A 441 -1.40 -3.92 20.85
C VAL A 441 -0.69 -4.56 22.03
N LEU A 442 -1.04 -5.79 22.37
CA LEU A 442 -0.25 -6.63 23.27
C LEU A 442 0.92 -7.21 22.50
N VAL A 443 2.12 -7.03 23.02
CA VAL A 443 3.36 -7.60 22.49
C VAL A 443 3.91 -8.58 23.51
N LEU A 444 4.03 -9.84 23.12
CA LEU A 444 4.56 -10.92 23.94
C LEU A 444 5.86 -11.42 23.29
N ASP A 445 7.00 -11.20 23.94
CA ASP A 445 8.30 -11.65 23.41
C ASP A 445 8.91 -12.77 24.24
N ASP A 446 9.57 -13.72 23.59
CA ASP A 446 10.56 -14.58 24.24
C ASP A 446 11.73 -13.73 24.75
N VAL A 447 12.01 -13.80 26.05
CA VAL A 447 13.13 -13.08 26.69
C VAL A 447 14.47 -13.47 26.07
N ALA A 448 14.64 -14.72 25.64
CA ALA A 448 15.88 -15.22 25.06
C ALA A 448 16.19 -14.59 23.69
N ALA A 449 15.16 -14.14 22.96
CA ALA A 449 15.31 -13.49 21.66
C ALA A 449 15.86 -12.06 21.75
N ARG A 450 15.84 -11.44 22.94
CA ARG A 450 16.48 -10.14 23.24
C ARG A 450 16.05 -9.00 22.30
N TYR A 451 14.81 -9.00 21.83
CA TYR A 451 14.27 -7.90 21.04
C TYR A 451 14.36 -6.57 21.81
N GLY A 452 14.61 -5.49 21.08
CA GLY A 452 14.53 -4.13 21.60
C GLY A 452 13.10 -3.74 22.00
N ARG A 453 12.93 -2.50 22.45
CA ARG A 453 11.61 -1.95 22.77
C ARG A 453 10.70 -2.06 21.53
N PRO A 454 9.43 -2.49 21.66
CA PRO A 454 8.48 -2.45 20.55
C PRO A 454 8.41 -1.05 19.92
N GLY A 455 8.31 -0.98 18.59
CA GLY A 455 8.23 0.31 17.89
C GLY A 455 9.57 0.90 17.47
N THR A 456 10.71 0.27 17.76
CA THR A 456 12.05 0.77 17.39
C THR A 456 12.59 0.19 16.08
N GLY A 457 11.73 -0.02 15.08
CA GLY A 457 12.11 -0.43 13.72
C GLY A 457 13.03 0.57 13.00
N GLU A 458 13.34 0.33 11.73
CA GLU A 458 14.17 1.26 10.93
C GLU A 458 13.51 2.64 10.84
N PHE A 459 12.17 2.70 10.82
CA PHE A 459 11.45 3.94 10.97
C PHE A 459 11.40 4.43 12.43
N ARG A 460 12.11 5.53 12.71
CA ARG A 460 11.96 6.33 13.92
C ARG A 460 11.06 7.51 13.58
N GLY A 461 9.79 7.44 13.95
CA GLY A 461 8.85 8.55 13.73
C GLY A 461 9.40 9.87 14.27
N SER A 462 9.01 11.00 13.67
CA SER A 462 9.32 12.31 14.23
C SER A 462 8.52 12.50 15.52
N SER A 463 9.14 12.26 16.68
CA SER A 463 8.60 12.75 17.94
C SER A 463 8.55 14.28 17.89
N PRO A 464 7.46 14.94 18.32
CA PRO A 464 7.49 16.38 18.53
C PRO A 464 8.44 16.67 19.70
N GLU A 465 9.62 17.18 19.41
CA GLU A 465 10.48 17.83 20.40
C GLU A 465 9.69 18.99 21.04
N PRO A 466 9.65 19.13 22.38
CA PRO A 466 9.10 20.33 23.01
C PRO A 466 9.98 21.53 22.63
N GLY A 467 9.37 22.49 21.94
CA GLY A 467 10.06 23.51 21.15
C GLY A 467 11.10 24.36 21.88
N SER A 468 12.22 24.61 21.21
CA SER A 468 13.04 25.80 21.46
C SER A 468 12.57 26.93 20.54
N VAL A 469 11.62 27.73 21.03
CA VAL A 469 11.35 29.04 20.43
C VAL A 469 12.58 29.91 20.66
N ARG A 470 13.36 30.18 19.60
CA ARG A 470 14.28 31.31 19.61
C ARG A 470 13.50 32.55 19.18
N ALA A 471 13.29 33.44 20.15
CA ALA A 471 12.82 34.80 19.95
C ALA A 471 13.68 35.50 18.89
N GLY A 472 13.01 36.13 17.93
CA GLY A 472 13.63 36.92 16.87
C GLY A 472 14.01 38.33 17.32
N ASP A 473 14.44 39.15 16.37
CA ASP A 473 14.42 40.61 16.47
C ASP A 473 14.45 41.25 15.05
N PRO A 474 14.08 42.54 14.87
CA PRO A 474 12.77 42.89 14.32
C PRO A 474 12.83 44.00 13.25
N SER A 475 11.67 44.39 12.67
CA SER A 475 11.38 45.75 12.18
C SER A 475 9.95 45.92 11.62
N PRO A 476 9.39 47.14 11.55
CA PRO A 476 8.17 47.49 12.30
C PRO A 476 7.00 48.01 11.46
N THR A 477 5.78 48.06 12.03
CA THR A 477 5.02 49.32 12.30
C THR A 477 3.56 49.10 12.75
N ARG A 478 3.17 49.85 13.80
CA ARG A 478 1.86 50.47 14.16
C ARG A 478 0.61 49.58 14.25
N GLY A 479 -0.18 49.57 15.33
CA GLY A 479 -0.18 50.32 16.58
C GLY A 479 -1.42 49.99 17.44
N SER A 480 -1.39 50.42 18.72
CA SER A 480 -2.51 50.79 19.61
C SER A 480 -3.70 49.82 19.72
N SER A 481 -4.05 49.21 20.85
CA SER A 481 -4.24 49.82 22.18
C SER A 481 -4.33 48.77 23.31
N ASP A 482 -3.90 49.22 24.49
CA ASP A 482 -4.04 48.73 25.85
C ASP A 482 -5.22 47.79 26.17
N GLU A 483 -4.93 46.70 26.90
CA GLU A 483 -5.58 46.39 28.18
C GLU A 483 -4.73 45.38 28.99
N SER A 484 -4.68 45.61 30.30
CA SER A 484 -3.73 45.04 31.27
C SER A 484 -4.43 44.21 32.36
N TRP A 485 -3.64 43.35 33.02
CA TRP A 485 -3.87 42.60 34.29
C TRP A 485 -4.57 41.24 34.11
N SER A 486 -4.20 40.14 34.79
CA SER A 486 -3.32 39.91 35.94
C SER A 486 -2.80 38.47 35.97
N THR A 487 -1.64 38.28 36.59
CA THR A 487 -1.01 37.03 37.01
C THR A 487 -1.80 36.27 38.08
N ALA A 488 -1.77 34.95 38.02
CA ALA A 488 -1.85 34.08 39.20
C ALA A 488 -1.08 32.78 38.91
N ASP A 489 -0.05 32.57 39.72
CA ASP A 489 0.60 31.29 39.97
C ASP A 489 -0.43 30.25 40.46
N ASP A 490 -0.23 28.97 40.13
CA ASP A 490 -0.33 27.94 41.17
C ASP A 490 0.37 26.63 40.74
N ASP A 491 1.15 26.17 41.72
CA ASP A 491 1.97 24.97 41.81
C ASP A 491 1.10 23.74 42.07
N ALA A 492 1.35 22.62 41.40
CA ALA A 492 0.85 21.31 41.83
C ALA A 492 1.68 20.16 41.26
N SER A 493 2.77 19.86 41.97
CA SER A 493 3.33 18.50 41.99
C SER A 493 2.26 17.46 42.41
N SER A 494 2.10 16.38 41.65
CA SER A 494 1.55 15.14 42.19
C SER A 494 2.13 13.91 41.49
N ARG A 495 2.86 13.11 42.29
CA ARG A 495 3.19 11.71 42.01
C ARG A 495 1.91 10.90 42.13
N THR A 496 1.64 10.02 41.18
CA THR A 496 0.60 9.00 41.31
C THR A 496 1.23 7.62 41.17
N THR A 497 1.09 6.84 42.24
CA THR A 497 1.51 5.44 42.42
C THR A 497 0.50 4.47 41.79
N TRP A 498 1.03 3.41 41.17
CA TRP A 498 0.32 2.28 40.54
C TRP A 498 -0.15 1.21 41.53
N PRO A 499 -1.15 0.38 41.18
CA PRO A 499 -1.30 -0.96 41.74
C PRO A 499 -1.20 -2.09 40.67
N GLY A 500 -0.56 -3.23 41.03
CA GLY A 500 -0.58 -4.52 40.31
C GLY A 500 -1.76 -5.43 40.72
N PRO A 501 -1.71 -6.79 40.68
CA PRO A 501 -0.84 -7.76 39.97
C PRO A 501 -1.58 -8.54 38.84
N VAL A 502 -0.87 -9.43 38.13
CA VAL A 502 -1.37 -10.34 37.07
C VAL A 502 -2.05 -11.56 37.70
N ASP A 503 -3.30 -11.85 37.31
CA ASP A 503 -4.05 -13.04 37.79
C ASP A 503 -3.73 -14.27 36.91
N LEU A 504 -3.12 -15.30 37.51
CA LEU A 504 -2.95 -16.62 36.90
C LEU A 504 -4.17 -17.48 37.25
N LEU A 505 -4.93 -17.94 36.25
CA LEU A 505 -6.08 -18.83 36.47
C LEU A 505 -5.67 -20.32 36.41
N PRO A 506 -6.18 -21.19 37.31
CA PRO A 506 -5.93 -22.63 37.25
C PRO A 506 -6.79 -23.34 36.18
N ALA A 507 -6.24 -24.38 35.56
CA ALA A 507 -6.92 -25.20 34.55
C ALA A 507 -8.06 -26.05 35.15
N PRO A 508 -9.17 -26.29 34.41
CA PRO A 508 -10.24 -27.17 34.87
C PRO A 508 -9.90 -28.67 34.64
N GLU A 509 -10.20 -29.51 35.65
CA GLU A 509 -10.13 -30.97 35.57
C GLU A 509 -11.26 -31.59 34.71
N PRO A 510 -11.07 -32.78 34.12
CA PRO A 510 -12.04 -33.38 33.20
C PRO A 510 -13.19 -34.06 33.96
N ALA A 511 -14.44 -33.69 33.63
CA ALA A 511 -15.62 -34.35 34.16
C ALA A 511 -15.94 -35.65 33.37
N THR A 512 -16.07 -36.74 34.12
CA THR A 512 -16.45 -38.08 33.65
C THR A 512 -17.94 -38.19 33.29
N THR A 513 -18.16 -39.00 32.26
CA THR A 513 -19.40 -39.53 31.66
C THR A 513 -20.60 -39.76 32.58
N ALA A 514 -21.78 -39.31 32.13
CA ALA A 514 -23.06 -39.98 32.36
C ALA A 514 -24.06 -39.64 31.24
N GLU A 515 -24.58 -40.67 30.56
CA GLU A 515 -25.79 -40.69 29.73
C GLU A 515 -26.65 -41.88 30.23
N PRO A 516 -27.94 -42.04 29.85
CA PRO A 516 -28.85 -41.13 29.13
C PRO A 516 -30.27 -41.06 29.73
N THR A 517 -31.09 -40.10 29.30
CA THR A 517 -32.55 -40.31 29.20
C THR A 517 -33.20 -39.46 28.12
N THR A 518 -33.93 -40.16 27.26
CA THR A 518 -34.76 -39.70 26.14
C THR A 518 -36.01 -38.95 26.59
N THR A 519 -36.35 -37.82 25.95
CA THR A 519 -37.72 -37.48 25.54
C THR A 519 -37.80 -36.24 24.63
N ALA A 520 -38.52 -36.41 23.51
CA ALA A 520 -39.36 -35.47 22.77
C ALA A 520 -38.74 -34.25 22.03
N GLU A 521 -38.76 -34.33 20.69
CA GLU A 521 -38.70 -33.20 19.76
C GLU A 521 -39.87 -32.21 19.94
N PRO A 522 -39.64 -30.93 19.62
CA PRO A 522 -40.61 -30.22 18.80
C PRO A 522 -39.98 -29.41 17.65
N GLY A 523 -40.50 -29.63 16.43
CA GLY A 523 -40.97 -28.57 15.54
C GLY A 523 -39.94 -27.68 14.84
N ARG A 524 -39.57 -28.06 13.62
CA ARG A 524 -39.03 -27.15 12.57
C ARG A 524 -39.98 -25.97 12.35
N ALA A 525 -39.52 -24.75 12.64
CA ALA A 525 -40.14 -23.52 12.16
C ALA A 525 -39.72 -23.27 10.71
N ALA A 526 -40.73 -23.11 9.84
CA ALA A 526 -40.58 -22.78 8.43
C ALA A 526 -40.22 -21.29 8.24
N LEU A 527 -39.29 -21.03 7.33
CA LEU A 527 -38.95 -19.70 6.81
C LEU A 527 -40.12 -19.10 6.01
N PRO A 528 -40.38 -17.78 6.09
CA PRO A 528 -41.42 -17.15 5.28
C PRO A 528 -41.01 -17.06 3.81
N ALA A 529 -41.95 -17.40 2.93
CA ALA A 529 -41.81 -17.36 1.48
C ALA A 529 -41.59 -15.93 0.95
N GLN A 530 -40.59 -15.78 0.08
CA GLN A 530 -40.35 -14.57 -0.70
C GLN A 530 -41.44 -14.41 -1.76
N THR A 531 -42.00 -13.21 -1.87
CA THR A 531 -42.93 -12.80 -2.93
C THR A 531 -42.22 -12.72 -4.29
N PRO A 532 -42.84 -13.15 -5.41
CA PRO A 532 -42.21 -13.05 -6.72
C PRO A 532 -42.23 -11.60 -7.24
N VAL A 533 -41.08 -11.13 -7.74
CA VAL A 533 -40.94 -9.90 -8.53
C VAL A 533 -41.55 -10.11 -9.92
N PRO A 534 -42.37 -9.19 -10.46
CA PRO A 534 -42.93 -9.34 -11.80
C PRO A 534 -41.88 -9.06 -12.89
N ALA A 535 -41.90 -9.87 -13.95
CA ALA A 535 -41.02 -9.75 -15.12
C ALA A 535 -41.22 -8.42 -15.88
N PRO A 536 -40.16 -7.86 -16.50
CA PRO A 536 -40.28 -6.66 -17.31
C PRO A 536 -41.03 -6.94 -18.62
N ALA A 537 -41.92 -6.01 -19.00
CA ALA A 537 -42.70 -6.05 -20.24
C ALA A 537 -41.82 -5.91 -21.50
N PRO A 538 -42.17 -6.53 -22.64
CA PRO A 538 -41.41 -6.43 -23.87
C PRO A 538 -41.53 -5.04 -24.52
N ALA A 539 -40.41 -4.54 -25.03
CA ALA A 539 -40.29 -3.27 -25.73
C ALA A 539 -41.14 -3.24 -27.02
N ALA A 540 -41.87 -2.14 -27.21
CA ALA A 540 -42.62 -1.86 -28.42
C ALA A 540 -41.69 -1.57 -29.61
N ALA A 541 -42.03 -2.14 -30.78
CA ALA A 541 -41.35 -1.90 -32.05
C ALA A 541 -41.55 -0.45 -32.55
N PRO A 542 -40.60 0.11 -33.32
CA PRO A 542 -40.69 1.47 -33.82
C PRO A 542 -41.70 1.60 -34.96
N VAL A 543 -42.61 2.57 -34.83
CA VAL A 543 -43.47 3.03 -35.92
C VAL A 543 -42.66 3.98 -36.81
N ARG A 544 -42.59 3.66 -38.09
CA ARG A 544 -42.14 4.57 -39.16
C ARG A 544 -43.18 5.67 -39.39
N ALA A 545 -42.73 6.92 -39.35
CA ALA A 545 -43.11 8.00 -40.27
C ALA A 545 -42.06 9.11 -40.18
#